data_AF-A0A953G507-F1
#
_entry.id   AF-A0A953G507-F1
#
_cell.length_a   1.000
_cell.length_b   1.000
_cell.length_c   1.000
_cell.angle_alpha   90.00
_cell.angle_beta   90.00
_cell.angle_gamma   90.00
#
_symmetry.space_group_name_H-M   'P 1'
#
loop_
_entity.id
_entity.type
_entity.pdbx_description
1 polymer ?
#
loop_
_entity_poly.entity_id
_entity_poly.type
_entity_poly.pdbx_seq_one_letter_code
_entity_poly.pdbx_strand_id
1 'polypeptide(L)'
;MNYLLKTLRAFLVYLGFIRELDPLPPLELAPGEELTAALLRSGHWNGKTALNLKLDGAAEKGFINVRCANDSARAEVIADPKTLQIAPNSLDALDTGALFTQFDLPNALGQLALWQSWLKPSASLSFHAPNAAEWAKILCSESAWPEKLRSVDQLTRWGRNNLWFPERFSRTLVALGFNTPSFIPALDRVTGLHTNLQISASKLEALSEDQALRSADKLLSECASTVAERDQGLATFQKLLHTPAPAAYSQNSAVSMPISQPIEPVASTQPLISIAIICRPNSQLFDLHSTLESLRAQSVADFEIVIALHPEWQIAGQLDTSLGGRTLRILETLPADEQSAVVAAAQSAAGEYFLPIHAGDKLGRRALEIWTGLLNSHASSNLAYSHIQNSGQDCALLYQPDFVPGQEAQLPFACMCRRSLLEARDLSKSYRHWSEAASGEVAALLAPYPFYHRHT
;
A
#
# COMPACT_ATOMS: atom_id res chain seq x y z
N MET A 1 -28.36 -20.46 -1.59
CA MET A 1 -28.64 -19.77 -2.87
C MET A 1 -27.52 -19.96 -3.91
N ASN A 2 -26.24 -19.81 -3.55
CA ASN A 2 -25.11 -19.96 -4.50
C ASN A 2 -24.98 -21.32 -5.19
N TYR A 3 -25.32 -22.43 -4.53
CA TYR A 3 -25.23 -23.77 -5.13
C TYR A 3 -26.20 -23.95 -6.31
N LEU A 4 -27.46 -23.55 -6.13
CA LEU A 4 -28.50 -23.67 -7.16
C LEU A 4 -28.16 -22.83 -8.41
N LEU A 5 -27.62 -21.63 -8.20
CA LEU A 5 -27.19 -20.75 -9.28
C LEU A 5 -26.01 -21.33 -10.08
N LYS A 6 -25.06 -21.99 -9.39
CA LYS A 6 -23.93 -22.68 -10.03
C LYS A 6 -24.38 -23.90 -10.82
N THR A 7 -25.26 -24.72 -10.27
CA THR A 7 -25.80 -25.90 -10.95
C THR A 7 -26.59 -25.50 -12.20
N LEU A 8 -27.43 -24.47 -12.09
CA LEU A 8 -28.18 -23.93 -13.24
C LEU A 8 -27.25 -23.39 -14.33
N ARG A 9 -26.19 -22.66 -13.95
CA ARG A 9 -25.21 -22.12 -14.90
C ARG A 9 -24.39 -23.20 -15.60
N ALA A 10 -23.92 -24.21 -14.87
CA ALA A 10 -23.21 -25.36 -15.46
C ALA A 10 -24.09 -26.12 -16.45
N PHE A 11 -25.39 -26.26 -16.11
CA PHE A 11 -26.38 -26.85 -17.00
C PHE A 11 -26.62 -26.01 -18.27
N LEU A 12 -26.65 -24.68 -18.15
CA LEU A 12 -26.77 -23.78 -19.31
C LEU A 12 -25.56 -23.80 -20.24
N VAL A 13 -24.34 -23.95 -19.71
CA VAL A 13 -23.13 -24.18 -20.52
C VAL A 13 -23.17 -25.54 -21.19
N TYR A 14 -23.57 -26.60 -20.48
CA TYR A 14 -23.72 -27.94 -21.06
C TYR A 14 -24.71 -27.96 -22.23
N LEU A 15 -25.80 -27.19 -22.12
CA LEU A 15 -26.79 -27.03 -23.18
C LEU A 15 -26.34 -26.07 -24.31
N GLY A 16 -25.15 -25.49 -24.24
CA GLY A 16 -24.62 -24.58 -25.24
C GLY A 16 -25.28 -23.19 -25.27
N PHE A 17 -26.09 -22.86 -24.26
CA PHE A 17 -26.73 -21.53 -24.15
C PHE A 17 -25.73 -20.44 -23.77
N ILE A 18 -24.59 -20.80 -23.18
CA ILE A 18 -23.50 -19.87 -22.84
C ILE A 18 -22.18 -20.54 -23.26
N ARG A 19 -21.31 -19.79 -23.96
CA ARG A 19 -20.07 -20.32 -24.55
C ARG A 19 -19.01 -20.67 -23.50
N GLU A 20 -18.93 -19.90 -22.42
CA GLU A 20 -18.09 -20.14 -21.26
C GLU A 20 -18.84 -19.64 -20.02
N LEU A 21 -18.57 -20.23 -18.85
CA LEU A 21 -19.02 -19.64 -17.59
C LEU A 21 -18.32 -18.28 -17.46
N ASP A 22 -19.08 -17.18 -17.40
CA ASP A 22 -18.51 -15.89 -17.01
C ASP A 22 -17.70 -16.09 -15.72
N PRO A 23 -16.47 -15.57 -15.65
CA PRO A 23 -15.66 -15.69 -14.45
C PRO A 23 -16.45 -15.13 -13.26
N LEU A 24 -16.29 -15.76 -12.10
CA LEU A 24 -16.87 -15.22 -10.88
C LEU A 24 -16.34 -13.78 -10.69
N PRO A 25 -17.19 -12.87 -10.19
CA PRO A 25 -16.71 -11.53 -9.88
C PRO A 25 -15.59 -11.64 -8.84
N PRO A 26 -14.56 -10.76 -8.91
CA PRO A 26 -13.47 -10.76 -7.95
C PRO A 26 -13.99 -10.73 -6.51
N LEU A 27 -13.44 -11.58 -5.66
CA LEU A 27 -13.73 -11.59 -4.24
C LEU A 27 -12.97 -10.46 -3.55
N GLU A 28 -13.67 -9.44 -3.06
CA GLU A 28 -13.07 -8.46 -2.15
C GLU A 28 -12.98 -9.03 -0.74
N LEU A 29 -11.76 -9.17 -0.22
CA LEU A 29 -11.51 -9.73 1.11
C LEU A 29 -11.67 -8.64 2.18
N ALA A 30 -12.50 -8.89 3.20
CA ALA A 30 -12.62 -7.95 4.31
C ALA A 30 -11.33 -7.90 5.15
N PRO A 31 -11.00 -6.76 5.81
CA PRO A 31 -9.84 -6.68 6.68
C PRO A 31 -9.88 -7.75 7.79
N GLY A 32 -8.82 -8.55 7.91
CA GLY A 32 -8.71 -9.61 8.91
C GLY A 32 -9.57 -10.84 8.63
N GLU A 33 -10.17 -10.95 7.43
CA GLU A 33 -10.85 -12.16 7.02
C GLU A 33 -9.85 -13.22 6.54
N GLU A 34 -10.05 -14.47 6.98
CA GLU A 34 -9.24 -15.61 6.53
C GLU A 34 -9.62 -16.03 5.10
N LEU A 35 -8.61 -16.07 4.23
CA LEU A 35 -8.78 -16.25 2.79
C LEU A 35 -9.43 -17.58 2.43
N THR A 36 -9.02 -18.68 3.06
CA THR A 36 -9.50 -20.03 2.74
C THR A 36 -11.01 -20.16 2.97
N ALA A 37 -11.50 -19.64 4.10
CA ALA A 37 -12.91 -19.57 4.46
C ALA A 37 -13.69 -18.68 3.48
N ALA A 38 -13.14 -17.52 3.12
CA ALA A 38 -13.76 -16.61 2.16
C ALA A 38 -13.86 -17.24 0.75
N LEU A 39 -12.83 -17.96 0.31
CA LEU A 39 -12.80 -18.69 -0.96
C LEU A 39 -13.82 -19.84 -0.99
N LEU A 40 -13.96 -20.61 0.09
CA LEU A 40 -14.97 -21.67 0.20
C LEU A 40 -16.39 -21.09 0.16
N ARG A 41 -16.64 -20.02 0.91
CA ARG A 41 -17.97 -19.39 1.02
C ARG A 41 -18.43 -18.73 -0.28
N SER A 42 -17.52 -18.03 -0.96
CA SER A 42 -17.77 -17.45 -2.29
C SER A 42 -17.79 -18.51 -3.40
N GLY A 43 -17.15 -19.65 -3.13
CA GLY A 43 -17.02 -20.78 -4.03
C GLY A 43 -16.02 -20.56 -5.15
N HIS A 44 -15.04 -19.67 -4.95
CA HIS A 44 -13.83 -19.60 -5.77
C HIS A 44 -12.95 -20.84 -5.58
N TRP A 45 -13.06 -21.49 -4.41
CA TRP A 45 -12.44 -22.78 -4.12
C TRP A 45 -13.49 -23.75 -3.54
N ASN A 46 -13.34 -25.05 -3.83
CA ASN A 46 -14.32 -26.07 -3.44
C ASN A 46 -13.81 -27.03 -2.35
N GLY A 47 -12.58 -26.84 -1.86
CA GLY A 47 -11.96 -27.69 -0.84
C GLY A 47 -11.47 -29.06 -1.34
N LYS A 48 -11.75 -29.43 -2.60
CA LYS A 48 -11.40 -30.73 -3.18
C LYS A 48 -10.21 -30.66 -4.13
N THR A 49 -9.94 -29.49 -4.70
CA THR A 49 -8.79 -29.26 -5.57
C THR A 49 -7.63 -28.67 -4.79
N ALA A 50 -6.42 -28.81 -5.34
CA ALA A 50 -5.25 -28.10 -4.84
C ALA A 50 -5.53 -26.59 -4.73
N LEU A 51 -5.10 -25.99 -3.63
CA LEU A 51 -5.19 -24.55 -3.39
C LEU A 51 -3.84 -23.91 -3.74
N ASN A 52 -3.76 -23.39 -4.96
CA ASN A 52 -2.57 -22.72 -5.47
C ASN A 52 -2.83 -21.22 -5.53
N LEU A 53 -1.96 -20.42 -4.92
CA LEU A 53 -2.11 -18.95 -4.91
C LEU A 53 -1.01 -18.28 -5.70
N LYS A 54 -1.40 -17.25 -6.47
CA LYS A 54 -0.46 -16.35 -7.13
C LYS A 54 -0.62 -14.96 -6.56
N LEU A 55 0.41 -14.46 -5.89
CA LEU A 55 0.43 -13.12 -5.28
C LEU A 55 1.14 -12.16 -6.23
N ASP A 56 0.47 -11.07 -6.60
CA ASP A 56 1.02 -9.96 -7.39
C ASP A 56 1.87 -10.42 -8.58
N GLY A 57 1.22 -10.80 -9.67
CA GLY A 57 1.90 -11.24 -10.89
C GLY A 57 0.91 -11.48 -12.02
N ALA A 58 1.41 -11.71 -13.24
CA ALA A 58 0.57 -12.00 -14.40
C ALA A 58 -0.36 -13.19 -14.13
N ALA A 59 -1.65 -13.05 -14.47
CA ALA A 59 -2.64 -14.09 -14.20
C ALA A 59 -2.20 -15.45 -14.77
N GLU A 60 -2.27 -16.49 -13.95
CA GLU A 60 -1.84 -17.84 -14.32
C GLU A 60 -2.97 -18.85 -14.15
N LYS A 61 -3.11 -19.73 -15.13
CA LYS A 61 -4.15 -20.77 -15.10
C LYS A 61 -3.79 -21.81 -14.05
N GLY A 62 -4.76 -22.19 -13.22
CA GLY A 62 -4.57 -23.17 -12.15
C GLY A 62 -4.15 -22.55 -10.81
N PHE A 63 -4.02 -21.22 -10.76
CA PHE A 63 -3.85 -20.44 -9.55
C PHE A 63 -5.07 -19.55 -9.29
N ILE A 64 -5.31 -19.24 -8.03
CA ILE A 64 -6.15 -18.12 -7.63
C ILE A 64 -5.25 -16.89 -7.55
N ASN A 65 -5.48 -15.92 -8.43
CA ASN A 65 -4.67 -14.71 -8.52
C ASN A 65 -5.21 -13.69 -7.52
N VAL A 66 -4.35 -13.34 -6.55
CA VAL A 66 -4.63 -12.34 -5.53
C VAL A 66 -3.88 -11.07 -5.88
N ARG A 67 -4.59 -9.94 -5.95
CA ARG A 67 -4.02 -8.64 -6.31
C ARG A 67 -4.57 -7.52 -5.45
N CYS A 68 -3.77 -6.46 -5.28
CA CYS A 68 -4.26 -5.20 -4.72
C CYS A 68 -5.36 -4.56 -5.59
N ALA A 69 -6.25 -3.77 -4.99
CA ALA A 69 -7.39 -3.14 -5.67
C ALA A 69 -7.01 -2.26 -6.89
N ASN A 70 -5.79 -1.71 -6.88
CA ASN A 70 -5.29 -0.84 -7.95
C ASN A 70 -4.88 -1.61 -9.21
N ASP A 71 -4.80 -2.94 -9.16
CA ASP A 71 -4.48 -3.83 -10.29
C ASP A 71 -5.48 -5.00 -10.37
N SER A 72 -6.78 -4.68 -10.37
CA SER A 72 -7.86 -5.67 -10.37
C SER A 72 -8.06 -6.42 -11.70
N ALA A 73 -7.32 -6.05 -12.74
CA ALA A 73 -7.42 -6.70 -14.04
C ALA A 73 -7.06 -8.19 -13.90
N ARG A 74 -8.07 -9.05 -14.01
CA ARG A 74 -7.98 -10.52 -13.91
C ARG A 74 -7.66 -11.07 -12.50
N ALA A 75 -7.94 -10.30 -11.45
CA ALA A 75 -7.87 -10.82 -10.08
C ALA A 75 -9.11 -11.67 -9.76
N GLU A 76 -8.94 -12.89 -9.24
CA GLU A 76 -10.04 -13.61 -8.60
C GLU A 76 -10.26 -13.15 -7.16
N VAL A 77 -9.23 -12.59 -6.52
CA VAL A 77 -9.31 -12.03 -5.16
C VAL A 77 -8.64 -10.66 -5.13
N ILE A 78 -9.34 -9.68 -4.57
CA ILE A 78 -8.82 -8.34 -4.30
C ILE A 78 -8.45 -8.27 -2.82
N ALA A 79 -7.15 -8.26 -2.52
CA ALA A 79 -6.61 -8.17 -1.17
C ALA A 79 -5.15 -7.68 -1.22
N ASP A 80 -4.67 -7.08 -0.11
CA ASP A 80 -3.25 -6.75 0.05
C ASP A 80 -2.47 -7.99 0.51
N PRO A 81 -1.53 -8.53 -0.28
CA PRO A 81 -0.71 -9.69 0.07
C PRO A 81 0.02 -9.58 1.40
N LYS A 82 0.32 -8.35 1.86
CA LYS A 82 0.99 -8.08 3.14
C LYS A 82 0.10 -8.36 4.35
N THR A 83 -1.21 -8.36 4.15
CA THR A 83 -2.21 -8.49 5.23
C THR A 83 -3.04 -9.77 5.11
N LEU A 84 -2.74 -10.61 4.11
CA LEU A 84 -3.44 -11.88 3.91
C LEU A 84 -3.30 -12.77 5.12
N GLN A 85 -4.45 -13.31 5.54
CA GLN A 85 -4.52 -14.33 6.56
C GLN A 85 -4.91 -15.64 5.91
N ILE A 86 -4.05 -16.63 6.06
CA ILE A 86 -4.22 -17.96 5.46
C ILE A 86 -3.98 -19.00 6.54
N ALA A 87 -4.88 -19.98 6.63
CA ALA A 87 -4.74 -21.08 7.56
C ALA A 87 -3.40 -21.83 7.35
N PRO A 88 -2.67 -22.20 8.41
CA PRO A 88 -1.44 -22.97 8.28
C PRO A 88 -1.65 -24.30 7.54
N ASN A 89 -0.66 -24.73 6.76
CA ASN A 89 -0.67 -25.99 5.98
C ASN A 89 -1.92 -26.16 5.10
N SER A 90 -2.41 -25.08 4.48
CA SER A 90 -3.58 -25.10 3.59
C SER A 90 -3.21 -25.02 2.11
N LEU A 91 -2.06 -24.43 1.76
CA LEU A 91 -1.65 -24.18 0.38
C LEU A 91 -0.86 -25.34 -0.21
N ASP A 92 -1.15 -25.68 -1.46
CA ASP A 92 -0.44 -26.68 -2.26
C ASP A 92 0.65 -26.05 -3.13
N ALA A 93 0.49 -24.77 -3.50
CA ALA A 93 1.51 -23.97 -4.14
C ALA A 93 1.33 -22.47 -3.84
N LEU A 94 2.44 -21.75 -3.75
CA LEU A 94 2.48 -20.30 -3.67
C LEU A 94 3.47 -19.76 -4.69
N ASP A 95 3.00 -18.91 -5.60
CA ASP A 95 3.84 -18.18 -6.55
C ASP A 95 3.75 -16.67 -6.29
N THR A 96 4.88 -15.98 -6.23
CA THR A 96 4.91 -14.54 -5.95
C THR A 96 5.75 -13.79 -6.98
N GLY A 97 5.21 -12.74 -7.57
CA GLY A 97 5.84 -12.09 -8.72
C GLY A 97 7.15 -11.38 -8.41
N ALA A 98 7.31 -10.79 -7.22
CA ALA A 98 8.57 -10.17 -6.82
C ALA A 98 8.64 -9.92 -5.30
N LEU A 99 9.19 -10.88 -4.54
CA LEU A 99 9.35 -10.74 -3.08
C LEU A 99 10.20 -9.50 -2.71
N PHE A 100 11.40 -9.36 -3.27
CA PHE A 100 12.35 -8.33 -2.81
C PHE A 100 12.18 -6.94 -3.47
N THR A 101 11.19 -6.74 -4.35
CA THR A 101 10.75 -5.38 -4.71
C THR A 101 9.76 -4.82 -3.69
N GLN A 102 9.05 -5.69 -2.98
CA GLN A 102 7.91 -5.29 -2.15
C GLN A 102 8.26 -5.16 -0.66
N PHE A 103 9.35 -5.79 -0.24
CA PHE A 103 9.78 -5.90 1.15
C PHE A 103 11.27 -5.58 1.29
N ASP A 104 11.62 -4.87 2.36
CA ASP A 104 13.01 -4.82 2.83
C ASP A 104 13.46 -6.20 3.34
N LEU A 105 14.76 -6.33 3.65
CA LEU A 105 15.34 -7.60 4.06
C LEU A 105 14.60 -8.25 5.26
N PRO A 106 14.39 -7.55 6.39
CA PRO A 106 13.69 -8.17 7.52
C PRO A 106 12.25 -8.57 7.22
N ASN A 107 11.50 -7.73 6.51
CA ASN A 107 10.13 -8.05 6.12
C ASN A 107 10.10 -9.23 5.13
N ALA A 108 11.06 -9.33 4.21
CA ALA A 108 11.11 -10.44 3.26
C ALA A 108 11.37 -11.77 3.95
N LEU A 109 12.25 -11.81 4.95
CA LEU A 109 12.48 -13.00 5.78
C LEU A 109 11.23 -13.37 6.59
N GLY A 110 10.56 -12.38 7.18
CA GLY A 110 9.27 -12.56 7.86
C GLY A 110 8.21 -13.17 6.95
N GLN A 111 8.08 -12.65 5.73
CA GLN A 111 7.13 -13.16 4.76
C GLN A 111 7.48 -14.57 4.27
N LEU A 112 8.75 -14.89 4.03
CA LEU A 112 9.15 -16.25 3.67
C LEU A 112 8.76 -17.28 4.75
N ALA A 113 8.93 -16.94 6.03
CA ALA A 113 8.52 -17.82 7.12
C ALA A 113 7.00 -17.90 7.28
N LEU A 114 6.29 -16.78 7.13
CA LEU A 114 4.83 -16.79 7.13
C LEU A 114 4.28 -17.67 6.00
N TRP A 115 4.81 -17.52 4.79
CA TRP A 115 4.46 -18.35 3.63
C TRP A 115 4.80 -19.82 3.83
N GLN A 116 5.93 -20.10 4.48
CA GLN A 116 6.28 -21.45 4.88
C GLN A 116 5.20 -22.06 5.79
N SER A 117 4.67 -21.29 6.73
CA SER A 117 3.60 -21.76 7.62
C SER A 117 2.30 -22.09 6.86
N TRP A 118 1.99 -21.35 5.79
CA TRP A 118 0.79 -21.55 4.96
C TRP A 118 0.87 -22.81 4.09
N LEU A 119 2.06 -23.17 3.64
CA LEU A 119 2.30 -24.30 2.72
C LEU A 119 2.17 -25.66 3.41
N LYS A 120 1.55 -26.64 2.74
CA LYS A 120 1.58 -28.05 3.16
C LYS A 120 2.98 -28.65 3.01
N PRO A 121 3.30 -29.75 3.71
CA PRO A 121 4.47 -30.56 3.36
C PRO A 121 4.47 -30.92 1.87
N SER A 122 5.62 -30.81 1.23
CA SER A 122 5.85 -30.97 -0.22
C SER A 122 5.25 -29.89 -1.14
N ALA A 123 4.50 -28.92 -0.61
CA ALA A 123 3.98 -27.80 -1.40
C ALA A 123 5.13 -26.91 -1.91
N SER A 124 4.94 -26.31 -3.08
CA SER A 124 5.97 -25.49 -3.73
C SER A 124 5.80 -24.00 -3.44
N LEU A 125 6.93 -23.35 -3.17
CA LEU A 125 7.09 -21.90 -3.19
C LEU A 125 7.88 -21.52 -4.45
N SER A 126 7.36 -20.59 -5.25
CA SER A 126 8.10 -19.96 -6.33
C SER A 126 8.06 -18.43 -6.23
N PHE A 127 9.16 -17.79 -6.62
CA PHE A 127 9.22 -16.34 -6.73
C PHE A 127 10.30 -15.89 -7.69
N HIS A 128 10.19 -14.65 -8.17
CA HIS A 128 11.25 -14.06 -8.99
C HIS A 128 12.19 -13.17 -8.18
N ALA A 129 13.47 -13.24 -8.53
CA ALA A 129 14.52 -12.37 -8.04
C ALA A 129 15.42 -11.91 -9.20
N PRO A 130 16.19 -10.83 -9.06
CA PRO A 130 17.14 -10.42 -10.07
C PRO A 130 18.26 -11.42 -10.27
N ASN A 131 18.73 -11.53 -11.50
CA ASN A 131 19.92 -12.29 -11.84
C ASN A 131 21.15 -11.36 -11.84
N ALA A 132 21.71 -11.08 -10.67
CA ALA A 132 22.85 -10.18 -10.53
C ALA A 132 24.06 -10.58 -11.42
N ALA A 133 24.25 -11.89 -11.64
CA ALA A 133 25.30 -12.40 -12.51
C ALA A 133 25.06 -12.02 -13.99
N GLU A 134 23.83 -12.15 -14.49
CA GLU A 134 23.50 -11.73 -15.85
C GLU A 134 23.57 -10.21 -16.00
N TRP A 135 23.16 -9.45 -14.99
CA TRP A 135 23.33 -8.00 -15.00
C TRP A 135 24.81 -7.59 -15.07
N ALA A 136 25.68 -8.25 -14.29
CA ALA A 136 27.12 -8.02 -14.35
C ALA A 136 27.70 -8.39 -15.74
N LYS A 137 27.22 -9.47 -16.36
CA LYS A 137 27.62 -9.81 -17.74
C LYS A 137 27.23 -8.72 -18.74
N ILE A 138 26.02 -8.16 -18.64
CA ILE A 138 25.58 -7.06 -19.51
C ILE A 138 26.44 -5.81 -19.29
N LEU A 139 26.79 -5.50 -18.04
CA LEU A 139 27.68 -4.36 -17.74
C LEU A 139 29.06 -4.52 -18.38
N CYS A 140 29.60 -5.74 -18.36
CA CYS A 140 30.92 -6.08 -18.89
C CYS A 140 30.91 -6.45 -20.38
N SER A 141 29.76 -6.54 -21.04
CA SER A 141 29.67 -6.90 -22.47
C SER A 141 29.92 -5.69 -23.38
N GLU A 142 29.90 -5.90 -24.69
CA GLU A 142 29.88 -4.82 -25.70
C GLU A 142 28.48 -4.20 -25.90
N SER A 143 27.53 -4.46 -25.00
CA SER A 143 26.18 -3.90 -25.06
C SER A 143 26.20 -2.36 -25.10
N ALA A 144 25.18 -1.79 -25.75
CA ALA A 144 25.05 -0.35 -25.87
C ALA A 144 24.91 0.32 -24.48
N TRP A 145 25.41 1.55 -24.35
CA TRP A 145 25.40 2.28 -23.07
C TRP A 145 24.02 2.38 -22.39
N PRO A 146 22.89 2.58 -23.12
CA PRO A 146 21.57 2.56 -22.50
C PRO A 146 21.20 1.24 -21.82
N GLU A 147 21.63 0.10 -22.37
CA GLU A 147 21.41 -1.21 -21.77
C GLU A 147 22.24 -1.37 -20.50
N LYS A 148 23.51 -0.95 -20.54
CA LYS A 148 24.38 -0.95 -19.37
C LYS A 148 23.85 -0.06 -18.25
N LEU A 149 23.41 1.16 -18.56
CA LEU A 149 22.81 2.06 -17.58
C LEU A 149 21.55 1.47 -16.95
N ARG A 150 20.69 0.79 -17.74
CA ARG A 150 19.53 0.08 -17.21
C ARG A 150 19.95 -1.03 -16.25
N SER A 151 21.00 -1.78 -16.57
CA SER A 151 21.57 -2.80 -15.68
C SER A 151 22.09 -2.20 -14.37
N VAL A 152 22.75 -1.04 -14.40
CA VAL A 152 23.19 -0.31 -13.20
C VAL A 152 21.99 0.15 -12.36
N ASP A 153 20.98 0.77 -12.97
CA ASP A 153 19.77 1.23 -12.28
C ASP A 153 19.07 0.06 -11.58
N GLN A 154 18.87 -1.06 -12.27
CA GLN A 154 18.31 -2.27 -11.68
C GLN A 154 19.18 -2.77 -10.54
N LEU A 155 20.48 -3.00 -10.76
CA LEU A 155 21.39 -3.45 -9.69
C LEU A 155 21.43 -2.51 -8.49
N THR A 156 21.24 -1.21 -8.68
CA THR A 156 21.22 -0.22 -7.60
C THR A 156 19.92 -0.30 -6.80
N ARG A 157 18.77 -0.40 -7.47
CA ARG A 157 17.46 -0.59 -6.83
C ARG A 157 17.44 -1.86 -5.98
N TRP A 158 18.00 -2.94 -6.50
CA TRP A 158 18.05 -4.23 -5.81
C TRP A 158 19.22 -4.35 -4.82
N GLY A 159 20.34 -3.67 -5.10
CA GLY A 159 21.54 -3.67 -4.27
C GLY A 159 21.33 -3.04 -2.91
N ARG A 160 20.37 -2.10 -2.79
CA ARG A 160 19.91 -1.55 -1.50
C ARG A 160 19.37 -2.64 -0.55
N ASN A 161 18.97 -3.82 -1.06
CA ASN A 161 18.47 -4.95 -0.28
C ASN A 161 19.52 -6.05 -0.03
N ASN A 162 20.81 -5.67 0.15
CA ASN A 162 21.92 -6.56 0.54
C ASN A 162 22.33 -7.65 -0.46
N LEU A 163 22.17 -7.44 -1.77
CA LEU A 163 22.67 -8.32 -2.84
C LEU A 163 22.38 -9.82 -2.60
N TRP A 164 21.16 -10.23 -2.94
CA TRP A 164 20.77 -11.64 -2.88
C TRP A 164 21.33 -12.43 -4.06
N PHE A 165 22.21 -13.40 -3.77
CA PHE A 165 22.78 -14.35 -4.73
C PHE A 165 22.18 -15.75 -4.53
N PRO A 166 22.26 -16.66 -5.52
CA PRO A 166 21.72 -18.02 -5.44
C PRO A 166 22.13 -18.77 -4.15
N GLU A 167 23.38 -18.64 -3.71
CA GLU A 167 23.88 -19.31 -2.50
C GLU A 167 23.17 -18.84 -1.24
N ARG A 168 22.76 -17.57 -1.19
CA ARG A 168 22.05 -16.99 -0.06
C ARG A 168 20.58 -17.39 -0.06
N PHE A 169 19.96 -17.48 -1.24
CA PHE A 169 18.62 -18.06 -1.39
C PHE A 169 18.59 -19.51 -0.91
N SER A 170 19.56 -20.31 -1.35
CA SER A 170 19.69 -21.70 -0.90
C SER A 170 19.82 -21.81 0.60
N ARG A 171 20.74 -21.06 1.21
CA ARG A 171 20.91 -21.06 2.67
C ARG A 171 19.65 -20.62 3.42
N THR A 172 19.00 -19.56 2.96
CA THR A 172 17.79 -19.00 3.58
C THR A 172 16.63 -19.99 3.52
N LEU A 173 16.33 -20.50 2.33
CA LEU A 173 15.21 -21.42 2.14
C LEU A 173 15.46 -22.75 2.88
N VAL A 174 16.68 -23.29 2.85
CA VAL A 174 16.99 -24.50 3.63
C VAL A 174 16.87 -24.24 5.14
N ALA A 175 17.34 -23.09 5.64
CA ALA A 175 17.19 -22.73 7.06
C ALA A 175 15.72 -22.57 7.48
N LEU A 176 14.84 -22.22 6.54
CA LEU A 176 13.39 -22.13 6.74
C LEU A 176 12.66 -23.45 6.47
N GLY A 177 13.37 -24.58 6.30
CA GLY A 177 12.74 -25.90 6.17
C GLY A 177 12.23 -26.22 4.76
N PHE A 178 12.73 -25.52 3.74
CA PHE A 178 12.55 -25.90 2.34
C PHE A 178 13.70 -26.81 1.86
N ASN A 179 13.50 -27.48 0.73
CA ASN A 179 14.57 -28.17 0.04
C ASN A 179 15.56 -27.19 -0.62
N THR A 180 16.64 -27.72 -1.18
CA THR A 180 17.55 -26.92 -2.00
C THR A 180 16.77 -26.34 -3.19
N PRO A 181 16.73 -25.00 -3.34
CA PRO A 181 15.97 -24.37 -4.41
C PRO A 181 16.58 -24.68 -5.78
N SER A 182 15.70 -24.76 -6.79
CA SER A 182 16.09 -24.67 -8.19
C SER A 182 16.10 -23.21 -8.65
N PHE A 183 17.01 -22.91 -9.58
CA PHE A 183 17.17 -21.59 -10.17
C PHE A 183 16.98 -21.70 -11.67
N ILE A 184 15.96 -21.05 -12.20
CA ILE A 184 15.65 -21.07 -13.63
C ILE A 184 15.80 -19.63 -14.14
N PRO A 185 16.69 -19.37 -15.11
CA PRO A 185 16.77 -18.06 -15.76
C PRO A 185 15.42 -17.67 -16.38
N ALA A 186 14.83 -16.59 -15.91
CA ALA A 186 13.55 -16.08 -16.39
C ALA A 186 13.82 -14.99 -17.43
N LEU A 187 13.22 -15.15 -18.61
CA LEU A 187 13.28 -14.16 -19.68
C LEU A 187 12.40 -12.95 -19.29
N ASP A 188 13.02 -11.79 -19.15
CA ASP A 188 12.32 -10.52 -19.08
C ASP A 188 11.73 -10.22 -20.45
N ARG A 189 10.39 -10.19 -20.54
CA ARG A 189 9.67 -9.99 -21.80
C ARG A 189 9.83 -8.58 -22.36
N VAL A 190 10.19 -7.60 -21.54
CA VAL A 190 10.40 -6.21 -21.97
C VAL A 190 11.77 -6.07 -22.61
N THR A 191 12.80 -6.66 -22.01
CA THR A 191 14.18 -6.52 -22.48
C THR A 191 14.64 -7.65 -23.38
N GLY A 192 13.97 -8.81 -23.37
CA GLY A 192 14.42 -10.02 -24.05
C GLY A 192 15.65 -10.67 -23.39
N LEU A 193 16.00 -10.27 -22.17
CA LEU A 193 17.20 -10.73 -21.47
C LEU A 193 16.84 -11.60 -20.26
N HIS A 194 17.73 -12.51 -19.86
CA HIS A 194 17.55 -13.38 -18.69
C HIS A 194 17.95 -12.69 -17.38
N THR A 195 17.44 -11.48 -17.19
CA THR A 195 17.81 -10.59 -16.09
C THR A 195 17.15 -10.93 -14.77
N ASN A 196 16.25 -11.92 -14.75
CA ASN A 196 15.60 -12.45 -13.57
C ASN A 196 15.88 -13.94 -13.42
N LEU A 197 15.79 -14.43 -12.19
CA LEU A 197 15.80 -15.83 -11.79
C LEU A 197 14.43 -16.15 -11.21
N GLN A 198 13.79 -17.18 -11.73
CA GLN A 198 12.72 -17.85 -11.02
C GLN A 198 13.37 -18.83 -10.04
N ILE A 199 13.05 -18.65 -8.76
CA ILE A 199 13.51 -19.49 -7.67
C ILE A 199 12.33 -20.37 -7.28
N SER A 200 12.56 -21.66 -7.09
CA SER A 200 11.51 -22.59 -6.67
C SER A 200 12.03 -23.59 -5.67
N ALA A 201 11.29 -23.80 -4.58
CA ALA A 201 11.62 -24.76 -3.54
C ALA A 201 10.35 -25.41 -2.99
N SER A 202 10.45 -26.62 -2.45
CA SER A 202 9.35 -27.33 -1.81
C SER A 202 9.56 -27.38 -0.31
N LYS A 203 8.49 -27.20 0.47
CA LYS A 203 8.53 -27.36 1.92
C LYS A 203 8.83 -28.81 2.28
N LEU A 204 9.87 -29.05 3.07
CA LEU A 204 10.22 -30.40 3.53
C LEU A 204 9.47 -30.74 4.82
N GLU A 205 9.52 -29.84 5.79
CA GLU A 205 8.93 -30.03 7.11
C GLU A 205 8.30 -28.75 7.64
N ALA A 206 7.32 -28.89 8.53
CA ALA A 206 6.80 -27.74 9.26
C ALA A 206 7.79 -27.40 10.39
N LEU A 207 8.28 -26.16 10.39
CA LEU A 207 9.09 -25.68 11.51
C LEU A 207 8.17 -25.32 12.67
N SER A 208 8.60 -25.64 13.89
CA SER A 208 7.99 -25.01 15.07
C SER A 208 8.29 -23.52 15.07
N GLU A 209 7.49 -22.75 15.79
CA GLU A 209 7.68 -21.30 15.95
C GLU A 209 9.09 -20.98 16.48
N ASP A 210 9.54 -21.69 17.52
CA ASP A 210 10.90 -21.54 18.06
C ASP A 210 12.00 -21.87 17.03
N GLN A 211 11.78 -22.88 16.18
CA GLN A 211 12.73 -23.21 15.11
C GLN A 211 12.77 -22.10 14.06
N ALA A 212 11.61 -21.60 13.64
CA ALA A 212 11.52 -20.49 12.69
C ALA A 212 12.20 -19.23 13.25
N LEU A 213 11.97 -18.90 14.53
CA LEU A 213 12.59 -17.76 15.20
C LEU A 213 14.12 -17.90 15.31
N ARG A 214 14.63 -19.08 15.67
CA ARG A 214 16.08 -19.33 15.71
C ARG A 214 16.72 -19.25 14.32
N SER A 215 16.05 -19.77 13.30
CA SER A 215 16.51 -19.66 11.91
C SER A 215 16.53 -18.21 11.47
N ALA A 216 15.48 -17.44 11.77
CA ALA A 216 15.40 -16.02 11.44
C ALA A 216 16.48 -15.20 12.15
N ASP A 217 16.70 -15.40 13.46
CA ASP A 217 17.73 -14.71 14.22
C ASP A 217 19.14 -14.99 13.65
N LYS A 218 19.41 -16.26 13.32
CA LYS A 218 20.66 -16.64 12.65
C LYS A 218 20.81 -15.94 11.29
N LEU A 219 19.79 -16.00 10.44
CA LEU A 219 19.82 -15.37 9.12
C LEU A 219 20.00 -13.85 9.24
N LEU A 220 19.26 -13.19 10.13
CA LEU A 220 19.41 -11.75 10.39
C LEU A 220 20.81 -11.42 10.91
N SER A 221 21.41 -12.24 11.76
CA SER A 221 22.79 -12.03 12.23
C SER A 221 23.84 -12.10 11.11
N GLU A 222 23.57 -12.87 10.05
CA GLU A 222 24.43 -12.96 8.86
C GLU A 222 24.20 -11.79 7.88
N CYS A 223 23.06 -11.11 7.99
CA CYS A 223 22.54 -10.24 6.96
C CYS A 223 22.37 -8.77 7.36
N ALA A 224 22.18 -8.49 8.65
CA ALA A 224 22.01 -7.16 9.18
C ALA A 224 23.37 -6.44 9.27
N SER A 225 23.40 -5.17 8.89
CA SER A 225 24.62 -4.36 9.00
C SER A 225 24.85 -3.85 10.43
N THR A 226 23.79 -3.82 11.24
CA THR A 226 23.85 -3.38 12.64
C THR A 226 23.02 -4.29 13.56
N VAL A 227 23.30 -4.23 14.86
CA VAL A 227 22.50 -4.92 15.90
C VAL A 227 21.06 -4.40 15.92
N ALA A 228 20.86 -3.09 15.75
CA ALA A 228 19.53 -2.49 15.74
C ALA A 228 18.65 -3.00 14.58
N GLU A 229 19.23 -3.15 13.38
CA GLU A 229 18.53 -3.73 12.22
C GLU A 229 18.13 -5.20 12.48
N ARG A 230 19.02 -5.98 13.11
CA ARG A 230 18.73 -7.37 13.51
C ARG A 230 17.56 -7.41 14.50
N ASP A 231 17.61 -6.60 15.55
CA ASP A 231 16.59 -6.58 16.61
C ASP A 231 15.23 -6.14 16.07
N GLN A 232 15.20 -5.08 15.25
CA GLN A 232 13.99 -4.63 14.56
C GLN A 232 13.45 -5.74 13.63
N GLY A 233 14.34 -6.43 12.92
CA GLY A 233 13.95 -7.51 12.04
C GLY A 233 13.36 -8.71 12.78
N LEU A 234 13.96 -9.08 13.91
CA LEU A 234 13.46 -10.17 14.74
C LEU A 234 12.10 -9.82 15.36
N ALA A 235 11.92 -8.58 15.82
CA ALA A 235 10.64 -8.08 16.32
C ALA A 235 9.54 -8.10 15.24
N THR A 236 9.90 -7.74 14.01
CA THR A 236 8.99 -7.77 12.85
C THR A 236 8.59 -9.21 12.51
N PHE A 237 9.55 -10.13 12.54
CA PHE A 237 9.33 -11.54 12.32
C PHE A 237 8.41 -12.16 13.37
N GLN A 238 8.65 -11.87 14.65
CA GLN A 238 7.78 -12.28 15.76
C GLN A 238 6.35 -11.76 15.58
N LYS A 239 6.19 -10.49 15.20
CA LYS A 239 4.87 -9.90 14.94
C LYS A 239 4.12 -10.63 13.82
N LEU A 240 4.82 -11.00 12.73
CA LEU A 240 4.20 -11.72 11.60
C LEU A 240 3.81 -13.16 11.97
N LEU A 241 4.64 -13.87 12.74
CA LEU A 241 4.31 -15.22 13.23
C LEU A 241 3.17 -15.23 14.26
N HIS A 242 3.16 -14.23 15.15
CA HIS A 242 2.16 -14.12 16.20
C HIS A 242 0.87 -13.42 15.77
N THR A 243 0.71 -13.04 14.50
CA THR A 243 -0.56 -12.49 14.02
C THR A 243 -1.60 -13.61 14.15
N PRO A 244 -2.49 -13.57 15.16
CA PRO A 244 -3.32 -14.71 15.47
C PRO A 244 -4.23 -14.96 14.28
N ALA A 245 -4.28 -16.22 13.81
CA ALA A 245 -5.39 -16.64 12.98
C ALA A 245 -6.66 -16.29 13.78
N PRO A 246 -7.60 -15.50 13.23
CA PRO A 246 -8.78 -15.08 13.97
C PRO A 246 -9.43 -16.34 14.51
N ALA A 247 -9.64 -16.38 15.84
CA ALA A 247 -10.32 -17.49 16.49
C ALA A 247 -11.56 -17.80 15.65
N ALA A 248 -11.67 -19.03 15.15
CA ALA A 248 -12.74 -19.44 14.24
C ALA A 248 -14.03 -18.81 14.74
N TYR A 249 -14.57 -17.86 13.97
CA TYR A 249 -15.72 -17.05 14.39
C TYR A 249 -16.85 -18.04 14.68
N SER A 250 -17.00 -18.37 15.96
CA SER A 250 -18.11 -19.18 16.43
C SER A 250 -19.34 -18.34 16.13
N GLN A 251 -20.21 -18.84 15.27
CA GLN A 251 -21.33 -18.10 14.66
C GLN A 251 -22.38 -17.58 15.67
N ASN A 252 -22.10 -17.59 16.98
CA ASN A 252 -23.09 -17.40 18.03
C ASN A 252 -22.91 -16.16 18.92
N SER A 253 -21.95 -15.28 18.67
CA SER A 253 -21.82 -14.04 19.45
C SER A 253 -21.43 -12.85 18.58
N ALA A 254 -22.41 -12.32 17.84
CA ALA A 254 -22.32 -10.96 17.33
C ALA A 254 -22.43 -9.98 18.50
N VAL A 255 -21.28 -9.63 19.10
CA VAL A 255 -21.18 -8.40 19.87
C VAL A 255 -21.12 -7.27 18.85
N SER A 256 -22.26 -6.61 18.65
CA SER A 256 -22.37 -5.40 17.85
C SER A 256 -21.44 -4.32 18.43
N MET A 257 -20.31 -4.08 17.77
CA MET A 257 -19.79 -2.72 17.78
C MET A 257 -20.81 -1.84 17.03
N PRO A 258 -21.13 -0.63 17.52
CA PRO A 258 -21.99 0.27 16.78
C PRO A 258 -21.23 0.69 15.52
N ILE A 259 -21.52 -0.02 14.42
CA ILE A 259 -21.30 0.49 13.08
C ILE A 259 -22.22 1.71 13.02
N SER A 260 -21.64 2.91 13.15
CA SER A 260 -22.34 4.13 12.79
C SER A 260 -22.93 3.89 11.41
N GLN A 261 -24.26 3.99 11.32
CA GLN A 261 -24.97 3.92 10.05
C GLN A 261 -24.27 4.86 9.05
N PRO A 262 -24.25 4.53 7.75
CA PRO A 262 -23.88 5.50 6.73
C PRO A 262 -24.67 6.77 7.03
N ILE A 263 -23.95 7.84 7.38
CA ILE A 263 -24.57 9.14 7.61
C ILE A 263 -25.21 9.47 6.27
N GLU A 264 -26.54 9.40 6.20
CA GLU A 264 -27.26 9.91 5.04
C GLU A 264 -26.79 11.36 4.86
N PRO A 265 -26.39 11.78 3.66
CA PRO A 265 -25.89 13.11 3.43
C PRO A 265 -27.03 14.09 3.73
N VAL A 266 -27.05 14.62 4.95
CA VAL A 266 -27.78 15.83 5.26
C VAL A 266 -27.17 16.86 4.34
N ALA A 267 -27.99 17.45 3.46
CA ALA A 267 -27.57 18.49 2.53
C ALA A 267 -27.17 19.75 3.31
N SER A 268 -26.02 19.69 3.98
CA SER A 268 -25.33 20.83 4.52
C SER A 268 -24.87 21.67 3.35
N THR A 269 -25.18 22.96 3.37
CA THR A 269 -24.69 23.93 2.38
C THR A 269 -23.19 24.21 2.56
N GLN A 270 -22.59 23.77 3.67
CA GLN A 270 -21.20 23.97 4.01
C GLN A 270 -20.46 22.62 3.95
N PRO A 271 -19.33 22.53 3.21
CA PRO A 271 -18.57 21.30 3.12
C PRO A 271 -17.99 20.92 4.49
N LEU A 272 -17.82 19.64 4.79
CA LEU A 272 -17.13 19.22 6.02
C LEU A 272 -15.62 19.51 5.98
N ILE A 273 -14.99 19.28 4.83
CA ILE A 273 -13.54 19.41 4.64
C ILE A 273 -13.24 20.42 3.51
N SER A 274 -12.30 21.32 3.73
CA SER A 274 -11.68 22.13 2.67
C SER A 274 -10.27 21.64 2.38
N ILE A 275 -10.03 21.28 1.13
CA ILE A 275 -8.71 20.84 0.68
C ILE A 275 -8.09 21.94 -0.17
N ALA A 276 -6.96 22.48 0.27
CA ALA A 276 -6.21 23.49 -0.46
C ALA A 276 -5.09 22.83 -1.28
N ILE A 277 -5.17 22.90 -2.61
CA ILE A 277 -4.10 22.43 -3.49
C ILE A 277 -3.19 23.62 -3.82
N ILE A 278 -1.94 23.56 -3.39
CA ILE A 278 -0.95 24.61 -3.60
C ILE A 278 -0.13 24.28 -4.85
N CYS A 279 -0.30 25.06 -5.91
CA CYS A 279 0.43 24.93 -7.16
C CYS A 279 1.69 25.81 -7.13
N ARG A 280 2.88 25.19 -7.15
CA ARG A 280 4.17 25.90 -7.11
C ARG A 280 4.60 26.38 -8.52
N PRO A 281 5.56 27.31 -8.64
CA PRO A 281 6.04 27.79 -9.95
C PRO A 281 6.41 26.66 -10.93
N ASN A 282 7.04 25.59 -10.42
CA ASN A 282 7.53 24.47 -11.22
C ASN A 282 6.55 23.28 -11.31
N SER A 283 5.39 23.36 -10.65
CA SER A 283 4.38 22.32 -10.79
C SER A 283 3.87 22.32 -12.25
N GLN A 284 3.46 21.17 -12.77
CA GLN A 284 2.90 21.02 -14.11
C GLN A 284 1.39 20.73 -14.05
N LEU A 285 0.66 21.00 -15.13
CA LEU A 285 -0.77 20.67 -15.21
C LEU A 285 -1.04 19.18 -14.93
N PHE A 286 -0.12 18.30 -15.34
CA PHE A 286 -0.18 16.87 -15.03
C PHE A 286 -0.15 16.57 -13.53
N ASP A 287 0.65 17.31 -12.77
CA ASP A 287 0.77 17.15 -11.31
C ASP A 287 -0.57 17.46 -10.63
N LEU A 288 -1.19 18.57 -11.04
CA LEU A 288 -2.51 18.97 -10.56
C LEU A 288 -3.59 17.92 -10.89
N HIS A 289 -3.60 17.39 -12.12
CA HIS A 289 -4.51 16.30 -12.49
C HIS A 289 -4.31 15.05 -11.62
N SER A 290 -3.06 14.65 -11.38
CA SER A 290 -2.74 13.52 -10.50
C SER A 290 -3.33 13.68 -9.11
N THR A 291 -3.17 14.88 -8.54
CA THR A 291 -3.74 15.23 -7.23
C THR A 291 -5.27 15.16 -7.27
N LEU A 292 -5.91 15.79 -8.26
CA LEU A 292 -7.37 15.82 -8.41
C LEU A 292 -7.99 14.41 -8.57
N GLU A 293 -7.36 13.51 -9.32
CA GLU A 293 -7.82 12.12 -9.42
C GLU A 293 -7.78 11.40 -8.06
N SER A 294 -6.73 11.62 -7.27
CA SER A 294 -6.63 11.03 -5.92
C SER A 294 -7.70 11.56 -4.97
N LEU A 295 -8.11 12.84 -5.14
CA LEU A 295 -9.19 13.45 -4.39
C LEU A 295 -10.56 12.92 -4.85
N ARG A 296 -10.78 12.77 -6.16
CA ARG A 296 -12.02 12.20 -6.70
C ARG A 296 -12.28 10.79 -6.16
N ALA A 297 -11.22 10.02 -5.95
CA ALA A 297 -11.28 8.66 -5.42
C ALA A 297 -11.58 8.57 -3.91
N GLN A 298 -11.59 9.68 -3.17
CA GLN A 298 -11.82 9.66 -1.72
C GLN A 298 -13.20 9.10 -1.37
N SER A 299 -13.22 8.32 -0.29
CA SER A 299 -14.42 7.70 0.30
C SER A 299 -15.39 8.73 0.91
N VAL A 300 -14.88 9.83 1.45
CA VAL A 300 -15.69 10.96 1.94
C VAL A 300 -16.10 11.81 0.74
N ALA A 301 -17.40 12.10 0.59
CA ALA A 301 -17.90 12.96 -0.49
C ALA A 301 -18.02 14.44 -0.07
N ASP A 302 -18.19 14.70 1.22
CA ASP A 302 -18.47 16.02 1.78
C ASP A 302 -17.19 16.86 1.94
N PHE A 303 -16.66 17.32 0.82
CA PHE A 303 -15.52 18.22 0.80
C PHE A 303 -15.52 19.16 -0.40
N GLU A 304 -14.83 20.28 -0.26
CA GLU A 304 -14.52 21.19 -1.35
C GLU A 304 -13.02 21.22 -1.66
N ILE A 305 -12.69 21.70 -2.86
CA ILE A 305 -11.32 21.89 -3.30
C ILE A 305 -11.08 23.37 -3.61
N VAL A 306 -10.05 23.93 -3.00
CA VAL A 306 -9.54 25.28 -3.23
C VAL A 306 -8.19 25.16 -3.93
N ILE A 307 -8.10 25.57 -5.18
CA ILE A 307 -6.85 25.56 -5.94
C ILE A 307 -6.18 26.93 -5.81
N ALA A 308 -5.00 26.92 -5.20
CA ALA A 308 -4.15 28.08 -5.01
C ALA A 308 -3.09 28.13 -6.12
N LEU A 309 -3.28 29.01 -7.12
CA LEU A 309 -2.38 29.14 -8.25
C LEU A 309 -1.26 30.14 -7.97
N HIS A 310 -0.03 29.72 -8.22
CA HIS A 310 1.09 30.66 -8.31
C HIS A 310 0.84 31.66 -9.46
N PRO A 311 1.21 32.96 -9.33
CA PRO A 311 0.93 33.99 -10.35
C PRO A 311 1.40 33.68 -11.78
N GLU A 312 2.41 32.81 -11.93
CA GLU A 312 2.94 32.41 -13.24
C GLU A 312 2.10 31.34 -13.95
N TRP A 313 1.14 30.73 -13.26
CA TRP A 313 0.27 29.71 -13.83
C TRP A 313 -0.87 30.31 -14.65
N GLN A 314 -0.91 29.94 -15.94
CA GLN A 314 -2.00 30.32 -16.85
C GLN A 314 -2.83 29.09 -17.24
N ILE A 315 -3.65 28.61 -16.30
CA ILE A 315 -4.49 27.41 -16.53
C ILE A 315 -5.99 27.66 -16.38
N ALA A 316 -6.39 28.91 -16.11
CA ALA A 316 -7.79 29.30 -16.05
C ALA A 316 -8.46 28.98 -17.40
N GLY A 317 -9.31 27.95 -17.42
CA GLY A 317 -9.98 27.44 -18.63
C GLY A 317 -9.54 26.05 -19.12
N GLN A 318 -8.45 25.49 -18.61
CA GLN A 318 -8.01 24.12 -18.95
C GLN A 318 -8.43 23.06 -17.91
N LEU A 319 -8.84 23.50 -16.72
CA LEU A 319 -9.34 22.63 -15.68
C LEU A 319 -10.79 22.22 -15.95
N ASP A 320 -11.02 20.93 -16.05
CA ASP A 320 -12.36 20.37 -15.93
C ASP A 320 -12.85 20.62 -14.50
N THR A 321 -13.83 21.50 -14.37
CA THR A 321 -14.44 21.86 -13.08
C THR A 321 -15.37 20.76 -12.56
N SER A 322 -15.61 19.70 -13.32
CA SER A 322 -16.46 18.58 -12.91
C SER A 322 -15.69 17.56 -12.04
N LEU A 323 -15.89 17.66 -10.73
CA LEU A 323 -15.33 16.72 -9.73
C LEU A 323 -16.39 15.83 -9.09
N GLY A 324 -17.35 15.37 -9.89
CA GLY A 324 -18.40 14.45 -9.43
C GLY A 324 -19.33 15.07 -8.38
N GLY A 325 -19.75 16.33 -8.60
CA GLY A 325 -20.65 17.05 -7.70
C GLY A 325 -19.96 17.81 -6.55
N ARG A 326 -18.62 17.81 -6.51
CA ARG A 326 -17.84 18.54 -5.50
C ARG A 326 -17.56 19.97 -5.94
N THR A 327 -17.56 20.89 -4.99
CA THR A 327 -17.28 22.31 -5.24
C THR A 327 -15.78 22.52 -5.45
N LEU A 328 -15.42 23.11 -6.59
CA LEU A 328 -14.05 23.53 -6.90
C LEU A 328 -14.00 25.05 -7.01
N ARG A 329 -13.03 25.66 -6.33
CA ARG A 329 -12.76 27.10 -6.37
C ARG A 329 -11.31 27.34 -6.74
N ILE A 330 -11.07 28.31 -7.60
CA ILE A 330 -9.71 28.71 -8.01
C ILE A 330 -9.43 30.10 -7.45
N LEU A 331 -8.29 30.25 -6.79
CA LEU A 331 -7.77 31.54 -6.33
C LEU A 331 -6.73 32.03 -7.34
N GLU A 332 -7.14 32.97 -8.20
CA GLU A 332 -6.33 33.47 -9.32
C GLU A 332 -5.31 34.55 -8.91
N THR A 333 -5.36 35.05 -7.68
CA THR A 333 -4.54 36.17 -7.19
C THR A 333 -3.92 35.84 -5.85
N LEU A 334 -2.90 34.96 -5.87
CA LEU A 334 -2.18 34.60 -4.66
C LEU A 334 -0.79 35.22 -4.59
N PRO A 335 -0.29 35.45 -3.36
CA PRO A 335 1.10 35.81 -3.14
C PRO A 335 2.05 34.77 -3.78
N ALA A 336 3.23 35.21 -4.20
CA ALA A 336 4.23 34.34 -4.81
C ALA A 336 4.82 33.32 -3.81
N ASP A 337 4.81 33.64 -2.51
CA ASP A 337 5.29 32.73 -1.48
C ASP A 337 4.23 31.69 -1.09
N GLU A 338 4.66 30.44 -1.02
CA GLU A 338 3.82 29.28 -0.71
C GLU A 338 3.05 29.44 0.60
N GLN A 339 3.69 30.05 1.59
CA GLN A 339 3.15 30.24 2.93
C GLN A 339 1.94 31.17 2.92
N SER A 340 2.03 32.30 2.22
CA SER A 340 0.91 33.24 2.09
C SER A 340 -0.17 32.70 1.15
N ALA A 341 0.17 31.83 0.18
CA ALA A 341 -0.80 31.09 -0.61
C ALA A 341 -1.63 30.11 0.24
N VAL A 342 -0.99 29.34 1.14
CA VAL A 342 -1.69 28.45 2.10
C VAL A 342 -2.61 29.25 3.01
N VAL A 343 -2.13 30.38 3.54
CA VAL A 343 -2.93 31.30 4.36
C VAL A 343 -4.17 31.79 3.62
N ALA A 344 -4.03 32.27 2.40
CA ALA A 344 -5.14 32.79 1.62
C ALA A 344 -6.15 31.68 1.29
N ALA A 345 -5.65 30.48 0.97
CA ALA A 345 -6.50 29.31 0.79
C ALA A 345 -7.28 28.96 2.07
N ALA A 346 -6.61 28.96 3.23
CA ALA A 346 -7.22 28.74 4.54
C ALA A 346 -8.29 29.79 4.89
N GLN A 347 -8.06 31.06 4.58
CA GLN A 347 -9.05 32.12 4.81
C GLN A 347 -10.28 31.97 3.91
N SER A 348 -10.09 31.47 2.69
CA SER A 348 -11.18 31.23 1.74
C SER A 348 -11.97 29.94 2.02
N ALA A 349 -11.36 28.98 2.72
CA ALA A 349 -11.93 27.68 3.02
C ALA A 349 -13.28 27.82 3.76
N ALA A 350 -14.22 26.92 3.49
CA ALA A 350 -15.54 26.87 4.13
C ALA A 350 -15.66 25.72 5.13
N GLY A 351 -14.85 24.67 5.05
CA GLY A 351 -14.98 23.46 5.84
C GLY A 351 -14.58 23.58 7.30
N GLU A 352 -15.11 22.69 8.12
CA GLU A 352 -14.71 22.55 9.53
C GLU A 352 -13.26 22.07 9.65
N TYR A 353 -12.83 21.22 8.71
CA TYR A 353 -11.47 20.75 8.58
C TYR A 353 -10.75 21.39 7.41
N PHE A 354 -9.46 21.66 7.56
CA PHE A 354 -8.61 22.21 6.51
C PHE A 354 -7.37 21.35 6.29
N LEU A 355 -7.08 21.06 5.02
CA LEU A 355 -5.97 20.21 4.59
C LEU A 355 -5.22 20.87 3.43
N PRO A 356 -3.99 21.38 3.63
CA PRO A 356 -3.13 21.82 2.53
C PRO A 356 -2.39 20.61 1.91
N ILE A 357 -2.35 20.55 0.58
CA ILE A 357 -1.58 19.57 -0.19
C ILE A 357 -0.89 20.27 -1.38
N HIS A 358 0.25 19.75 -1.84
CA HIS A 358 0.91 20.26 -3.05
C HIS A 358 0.35 19.63 -4.31
N ALA A 359 0.36 20.39 -5.42
CA ALA A 359 0.13 19.80 -6.73
C ALA A 359 1.21 18.76 -7.05
N GLY A 360 0.78 17.55 -7.43
CA GLY A 360 1.61 16.36 -7.66
C GLY A 360 1.45 15.31 -6.56
N ASP A 361 1.15 15.74 -5.33
CA ASP A 361 0.96 14.85 -4.20
C ASP A 361 -0.41 14.16 -4.28
N LYS A 362 -0.52 12.96 -3.70
CA LYS A 362 -1.73 12.14 -3.75
C LYS A 362 -2.17 11.68 -2.37
N LEU A 363 -3.47 11.54 -2.20
CA LEU A 363 -4.06 10.93 -1.00
C LEU A 363 -4.46 9.48 -1.24
N GLY A 364 -4.24 8.62 -0.25
CA GLY A 364 -4.83 7.29 -0.21
C GLY A 364 -6.36 7.37 -0.11
N ARG A 365 -7.09 6.40 -0.66
CA ARG A 365 -8.57 6.42 -0.83
C ARG A 365 -9.40 6.72 0.43
N ARG A 366 -8.83 6.44 1.61
CA ARG A 366 -9.46 6.59 2.93
C ARG A 366 -8.80 7.64 3.81
N ALA A 367 -7.91 8.46 3.25
CA ALA A 367 -7.17 9.47 4.00
C ALA A 367 -8.12 10.41 4.76
N LEU A 368 -9.10 10.99 4.04
CA LEU A 368 -10.05 11.93 4.62
C LEU A 368 -10.96 11.30 5.67
N GLU A 369 -11.45 10.07 5.41
CA GLU A 369 -12.28 9.31 6.36
C GLU A 369 -11.54 9.05 7.67
N ILE A 370 -10.28 8.63 7.58
CA ILE A 370 -9.46 8.28 8.74
C ILE A 370 -9.09 9.54 9.53
N TRP A 371 -8.62 10.59 8.87
CA TRP A 371 -8.22 11.83 9.56
C TRP A 371 -9.40 12.53 10.23
N THR A 372 -10.56 12.62 9.55
CA THR A 372 -11.77 13.17 10.18
C THR A 372 -12.26 12.29 11.33
N GLY A 373 -12.23 10.96 11.18
CA GLY A 373 -12.56 10.03 12.27
C GLY A 373 -11.65 10.19 13.48
N LEU A 374 -10.34 10.36 13.27
CA LEU A 374 -9.36 10.62 14.33
C LEU A 374 -9.64 11.95 15.05
N LEU A 375 -9.85 13.04 14.31
CA LEU A 375 -10.15 14.35 14.89
C LEU A 375 -11.49 14.34 15.65
N ASN A 376 -12.53 13.69 15.11
CA ASN A 376 -13.84 13.57 15.76
C ASN A 376 -13.79 12.74 17.05
N SER A 377 -13.03 11.64 17.05
CA SER A 377 -12.89 10.76 18.22
C SER A 377 -12.03 11.35 19.33
N HIS A 378 -11.23 12.38 19.02
CA HIS A 378 -10.35 13.04 19.96
C HIS A 378 -10.57 14.56 19.89
N ALA A 379 -11.63 15.04 20.57
CA ALA A 379 -12.01 16.45 20.54
C ALA A 379 -10.91 17.41 21.03
N SER A 380 -9.96 16.94 21.86
CA SER A 380 -8.79 17.70 22.29
C SER A 380 -7.68 17.78 21.24
N SER A 381 -7.74 16.96 20.18
CA SER A 381 -6.79 16.97 19.08
C SER A 381 -7.21 17.96 18.01
N ASN A 382 -6.26 18.79 17.61
CA ASN A 382 -6.47 19.80 16.57
C ASN A 382 -5.79 19.43 15.24
N LEU A 383 -4.93 18.41 15.24
CA LEU A 383 -4.19 17.94 14.08
C LEU A 383 -4.29 16.42 13.93
N ALA A 384 -4.46 15.96 12.70
CA ALA A 384 -4.25 14.57 12.30
C ALA A 384 -3.30 14.54 11.11
N TYR A 385 -2.35 13.61 11.12
CA TYR A 385 -1.34 13.48 10.07
C TYR A 385 -1.02 12.01 9.82
N SER A 386 -0.23 11.69 8.81
CA SER A 386 0.22 10.33 8.54
C SER A 386 1.71 10.27 8.22
N HIS A 387 2.25 9.06 8.14
CA HIS A 387 3.52 8.85 7.44
C HIS A 387 3.41 9.26 5.96
N ILE A 388 4.56 9.51 5.35
CA ILE A 388 4.64 9.94 3.95
C ILE A 388 5.26 8.80 3.16
N GLN A 389 4.70 8.48 2.00
CA GLN A 389 5.40 7.66 1.01
C GLN A 389 5.84 8.55 -0.13
N ASN A 390 7.11 8.49 -0.53
CA ASN A 390 7.51 9.18 -1.76
C ASN A 390 6.89 8.44 -2.96
N SER A 391 6.50 9.19 -3.99
CA SER A 391 6.04 8.69 -5.27
C SER A 391 7.00 9.15 -6.35
N GLY A 392 7.39 8.23 -7.24
CA GLY A 392 8.41 8.48 -8.26
C GLY A 392 9.38 7.31 -8.36
N GLN A 393 10.66 7.60 -8.65
CA GLN A 393 11.71 6.57 -8.76
C GLN A 393 12.08 5.94 -7.40
N ASP A 394 11.90 6.69 -6.31
CA ASP A 394 12.10 6.22 -4.93
C ASP A 394 10.74 6.12 -4.22
N CYS A 395 10.09 4.95 -4.25
CA CYS A 395 8.83 4.70 -3.53
C CYS A 395 9.02 4.45 -2.02
N ALA A 396 10.04 5.07 -1.42
CA ALA A 396 10.41 4.84 -0.03
C ALA A 396 9.33 5.34 0.93
N LEU A 397 9.05 4.53 1.96
CA LEU A 397 8.23 4.96 3.09
C LEU A 397 9.10 5.83 4.00
N LEU A 398 8.72 7.10 4.14
CA LEU A 398 9.32 8.03 5.07
C LEU A 398 8.50 8.04 6.37
N TYR A 399 9.03 7.34 7.38
CA TYR A 399 8.47 7.39 8.72
C TYR A 399 8.66 8.78 9.32
N GLN A 400 7.55 9.50 9.45
CA GLN A 400 7.51 10.71 10.27
C GLN A 400 7.61 10.30 11.75
N PRO A 401 8.54 10.91 12.53
CA PRO A 401 8.57 10.70 13.98
C PRO A 401 7.27 11.22 14.62
N ASP A 402 7.04 10.84 15.87
CA ASP A 402 5.95 11.42 16.66
C ASP A 402 6.12 12.94 16.70
N PHE A 403 5.02 13.66 16.47
CA PHE A 403 5.02 15.11 16.50
C PHE A 403 5.22 15.56 17.94
N VAL A 404 6.39 16.16 18.22
CA VAL A 404 6.72 16.73 19.53
C VAL A 404 6.54 18.24 19.49
N PRO A 405 5.53 18.78 20.20
CA PRO A 405 5.35 20.22 20.35
C PRO A 405 6.63 20.95 20.79
N GLY A 406 7.01 22.02 20.09
CA GLY A 406 8.13 22.90 20.50
C GLY A 406 9.53 22.46 20.10
N GLN A 407 9.72 21.28 19.48
CA GLN A 407 10.92 21.07 18.66
C GLN A 407 10.75 21.86 17.36
N GLU A 408 11.80 22.54 16.88
CA GLU A 408 11.81 23.33 15.61
C GLU A 408 11.53 22.50 14.34
N ALA A 409 10.98 21.29 14.49
CA ALA A 409 10.52 20.45 13.42
C ALA A 409 9.25 21.01 12.79
N GLN A 410 9.35 21.21 11.47
CA GLN A 410 8.29 21.58 10.55
C GLN A 410 7.02 20.75 10.83
N LEU A 411 5.85 21.36 10.69
CA LEU A 411 4.59 20.62 10.62
C LEU A 411 4.78 19.37 9.73
N PRO A 412 4.27 18.21 10.14
CA PRO A 412 4.28 17.06 9.26
C PRO A 412 3.58 17.45 7.96
N PHE A 413 4.23 17.19 6.83
CA PHE A 413 3.56 17.30 5.54
C PHE A 413 2.29 16.45 5.59
N ALA A 414 1.23 16.89 4.92
CA ALA A 414 -0.06 16.20 4.92
C ALA A 414 -0.75 16.12 6.28
N CYS A 415 -0.86 17.27 6.95
CA CYS A 415 -1.66 17.38 8.16
C CYS A 415 -3.04 17.98 7.85
N MET A 416 -4.09 17.34 8.35
CA MET A 416 -5.42 17.90 8.44
C MET A 416 -5.58 18.58 9.79
N CYS A 417 -6.13 19.79 9.80
CA CYS A 417 -6.35 20.57 11.01
C CYS A 417 -7.80 20.98 11.19
N ARG A 418 -8.20 21.25 12.43
CA ARG A 418 -9.46 21.93 12.73
C ARG A 418 -9.37 23.40 12.31
N ARG A 419 -10.40 23.92 11.65
CA ARG A 419 -10.48 25.33 11.27
C ARG A 419 -10.42 26.27 12.47
N SER A 420 -11.01 25.89 13.60
CA SER A 420 -10.94 26.67 14.84
C SER A 420 -9.50 26.93 15.28
N LEU A 421 -8.56 26.02 15.00
CA LEU A 421 -7.13 26.22 15.25
C LEU A 421 -6.59 27.40 14.42
N LEU A 422 -6.99 27.48 13.15
CA LEU A 422 -6.57 28.54 12.22
C LEU A 422 -7.10 29.90 12.65
N GLU A 423 -8.35 29.95 13.12
CA GLU A 423 -9.03 31.16 13.56
C GLU A 423 -8.51 31.67 14.91
N ALA A 424 -8.26 30.77 15.86
CA ALA A 424 -7.91 31.14 17.25
C ALA A 424 -6.56 31.83 17.40
N ARG A 425 -5.63 31.65 16.46
CA ARG A 425 -4.21 32.04 16.64
C ARG A 425 -3.69 33.03 15.62
N ASP A 426 -4.57 33.67 14.85
CA ASP A 426 -4.18 34.58 13.75
C ASP A 426 -3.11 33.92 12.83
N LEU A 427 -3.23 32.59 12.69
CA LEU A 427 -2.31 31.74 11.91
C LEU A 427 -2.40 32.04 10.41
N SER A 428 -3.35 32.89 10.03
CA SER A 428 -3.36 33.67 8.80
C SER A 428 -2.13 34.54 8.56
N LYS A 429 -1.18 34.65 9.50
CA LYS A 429 0.02 35.47 9.28
C LYS A 429 1.27 34.65 8.98
N SER A 430 1.30 33.36 9.28
CA SER A 430 2.51 32.55 9.06
C SER A 430 2.30 31.03 9.27
N TYR A 431 2.38 30.23 8.20
CA TYR A 431 2.49 28.75 8.24
C TYR A 431 3.63 28.21 9.13
N ARG A 432 4.78 28.89 9.22
CA ARG A 432 5.87 28.55 10.17
C ARG A 432 5.43 28.56 11.63
N HIS A 433 4.44 29.39 11.99
CA HIS A 433 3.96 29.47 13.37
C HIS A 433 2.93 28.38 13.69
N TRP A 434 2.57 27.48 12.77
CA TRP A 434 1.70 26.35 13.13
C TRP A 434 2.43 25.35 14.04
N SER A 435 3.75 25.17 13.91
CA SER A 435 4.55 24.34 14.83
C SER A 435 4.73 25.01 16.19
N GLU A 436 4.92 26.32 16.22
CA GLU A 436 4.97 27.11 17.46
C GLU A 436 3.60 27.23 18.13
N ALA A 437 2.53 27.33 17.35
CA ALA A 437 1.16 27.28 17.86
C ALA A 437 0.83 25.92 18.48
N ALA A 438 1.48 24.87 17.99
CA ALA A 438 1.34 23.54 18.54
C ALA A 438 2.06 23.33 19.88
N SER A 439 2.99 24.21 20.26
CA SER A 439 3.90 24.08 21.41
C SER A 439 3.27 24.16 22.82
N GLY A 440 1.94 24.20 22.94
CA GLY A 440 1.27 24.29 24.25
C GLY A 440 0.15 23.30 24.52
N GLU A 441 -0.66 22.93 23.52
CA GLU A 441 -1.91 22.16 23.73
C GLU A 441 -2.36 21.35 22.49
N VAL A 442 -1.54 21.28 21.44
CA VAL A 442 -1.97 20.59 20.20
C VAL A 442 -1.67 19.11 20.32
N ALA A 443 -2.68 18.35 20.71
CA ALA A 443 -2.66 16.91 20.50
C ALA A 443 -2.74 16.63 18.99
N ALA A 444 -1.74 15.92 18.49
CA ALA A 444 -1.63 15.48 17.11
C ALA A 444 -1.76 13.95 17.07
N LEU A 445 -2.50 13.45 16.09
CA LEU A 445 -2.73 12.01 15.93
C LEU A 445 -2.03 11.51 14.68
N LEU A 446 -1.12 10.55 14.87
CA LEU A 446 -0.48 9.81 13.80
C LEU A 446 -1.41 8.69 13.31
N ALA A 447 -1.78 8.74 12.04
CA ALA A 447 -2.46 7.63 11.38
C ALA A 447 -1.48 6.47 11.12
N PRO A 448 -1.91 5.20 11.32
CA PRO A 448 -1.01 4.04 11.31
C PRO A 448 -0.45 3.65 9.93
N TYR A 449 -0.86 4.32 8.85
CA TYR A 449 -0.44 4.01 7.48
C TYR A 449 -0.11 5.29 6.71
N PRO A 450 0.76 5.22 5.68
CA PRO A 450 0.99 6.34 4.79
C PRO A 450 -0.26 6.59 3.95
N PHE A 451 -0.97 7.67 4.24
CA PHE A 451 -2.10 8.12 3.45
C PHE A 451 -1.75 9.28 2.52
N TYR A 452 -0.48 9.72 2.56
CA TYR A 452 0.05 10.77 1.72
C TYR A 452 1.20 10.25 0.86
N HIS A 453 1.08 10.49 -0.45
CA HIS A 453 2.12 10.19 -1.41
C HIS A 453 2.72 11.51 -1.92
N ARG A 454 3.98 11.76 -1.58
CA ARG A 454 4.69 12.97 -1.99
C ARG A 454 5.34 12.77 -3.34
N HIS A 455 5.07 13.63 -4.31
CA HIS A 455 5.81 13.68 -5.56
C HIS A 455 7.16 14.35 -5.32
N THR A 456 8.24 13.58 -5.47
CA THR A 456 9.63 14.06 -5.30
C THR A 456 10.24 14.49 -6.60
#